data_AF-G0NDC6-F1
#
_entry.id   AF-G0NDC6-F1
#
_cell.length_a   1.000
_cell.length_b   1.000
_cell.length_c   1.000
_cell.angle_alpha   90.00
_cell.angle_beta   90.00
_cell.angle_gamma   90.00
#
_symmetry.space_group_name_H-M   'P 1'
#
loop_
_entity.id
_entity.type
_entity.pdbx_description
1 polymer ?
#
loop_
_entity_poly.entity_id
_entity_poly.type
_entity_poly.pdbx_seq_one_letter_code
_entity_poly.pdbx_strand_id
1 'polypeptide(L)'
;MLARHSSNYALCRLYLRKVSRNLRSIVDRETTNCESVVIEFSRNRTWLSVDSPSIVYECPEEGLCIAKHVWESNKPSKVKLNGSHWELAVKDLSSFLTNRNWKFGEIDIRFDPEDTFEEKKEDDANRLNALVSILSSPMSPSKIYAEKIHIASETLAPVITLLPYFQPKTLKSLSFWCDRIHKKHLKQLMKTENWKTADELVLLKSKTLECCLLGTTSITNVLMLGDSDLEALNEKVVGIMEEDPAYTRGRYNIEGANFYFEIKCERNGETVRLEVRKKPISG
;
A
#
# COMPACT_ATOMS: atom_id res chain seq x y z
N MET A 1 7.89 3.10 -32.70
CA MET A 1 7.28 4.27 -32.03
C MET A 1 5.78 4.00 -31.81
N LEU A 2 5.42 2.95 -31.03
CA LEU A 2 4.04 2.47 -30.83
C LEU A 2 3.82 1.95 -29.39
N ALA A 3 4.34 2.65 -28.38
CA ALA A 3 4.28 2.20 -26.97
C ALA A 3 3.50 3.16 -26.04
N ARG A 4 2.72 4.11 -26.58
CA ARG A 4 2.02 5.14 -25.79
C ARG A 4 0.49 5.11 -25.86
N HIS A 5 -0.11 4.04 -26.38
CA HIS A 5 -1.58 3.91 -26.49
C HIS A 5 -2.22 2.91 -25.50
N SER A 6 -1.45 2.31 -24.59
CA SER A 6 -1.96 1.31 -23.64
C SER A 6 -2.61 1.89 -22.39
N SER A 7 -2.25 3.11 -21.96
CA SER A 7 -2.65 3.65 -20.64
C SER A 7 -4.15 3.97 -20.49
N ASN A 8 -4.86 4.32 -21.58
CA ASN A 8 -6.28 4.69 -21.50
C ASN A 8 -7.26 3.49 -21.48
N TYR A 9 -6.78 2.27 -21.73
CA TYR A 9 -7.67 1.13 -21.97
C TYR A 9 -8.36 0.61 -20.69
N ALA A 10 -7.63 0.59 -19.57
CA ALA A 10 -8.17 0.16 -18.28
C ALA A 10 -9.30 1.08 -17.85
N LEU A 11 -9.06 2.41 -17.79
CA LEU A 11 -10.04 3.41 -17.37
C LEU A 11 -11.33 3.36 -18.22
N CYS A 12 -11.19 3.31 -19.56
CA CYS A 12 -12.32 3.18 -20.48
C CYS A 12 -13.13 1.90 -20.24
N ARG A 13 -12.48 0.76 -20.00
CA ARG A 13 -13.16 -0.51 -19.69
C ARG A 13 -14.01 -0.40 -18.43
N LEU A 14 -13.61 0.39 -17.43
CA LEU A 14 -14.42 0.56 -16.20
C LEU A 14 -15.63 1.43 -16.43
N TYR A 15 -15.50 2.51 -17.21
CA TYR A 15 -16.68 3.28 -17.58
C TYR A 15 -17.71 2.39 -18.24
N LEU A 16 -17.29 1.55 -19.18
CA LEU A 16 -18.17 0.56 -19.80
C LEU A 16 -18.77 -0.42 -18.76
N ARG A 17 -17.96 -0.88 -17.79
CA ARG A 17 -18.39 -1.74 -16.68
C ARG A 17 -19.47 -1.09 -15.78
N LYS A 18 -19.45 0.24 -15.64
CA LYS A 18 -20.40 1.01 -14.83
C LYS A 18 -21.72 1.32 -15.56
N VAL A 19 -21.70 1.44 -16.88
CA VAL A 19 -22.85 1.91 -17.68
C VAL A 19 -23.99 0.88 -17.78
N SER A 20 -23.70 -0.40 -18.05
CA SER A 20 -24.76 -1.41 -18.19
C SER A 20 -24.31 -2.82 -17.81
N ARG A 21 -25.27 -3.70 -17.48
CA ARG A 21 -25.00 -5.12 -17.18
C ARG A 21 -24.40 -5.87 -18.37
N ASN A 22 -24.83 -5.54 -19.58
CA ASN A 22 -24.35 -6.19 -20.81
C ASN A 22 -22.91 -5.77 -21.13
N LEU A 23 -22.58 -4.49 -20.99
CA LEU A 23 -21.20 -4.02 -21.17
C LEU A 23 -20.29 -4.55 -20.06
N ARG A 24 -20.78 -4.59 -18.82
CA ARG A 24 -20.08 -5.23 -17.71
C ARG A 24 -19.75 -6.68 -17.99
N SER A 25 -20.69 -7.48 -18.49
CA SER A 25 -20.42 -8.90 -18.76
C SER A 25 -19.43 -9.12 -19.90
N ILE A 26 -19.32 -8.20 -20.86
CA ILE A 26 -18.30 -8.22 -21.91
C ILE A 26 -16.93 -7.89 -21.30
N VAL A 27 -16.82 -6.77 -20.58
CA VAL A 27 -15.57 -6.34 -19.94
C VAL A 27 -15.07 -7.37 -18.93
N ASP A 28 -15.98 -7.98 -18.17
CA ASP A 28 -15.65 -8.94 -17.13
C ASP A 28 -15.15 -10.28 -17.68
N ARG A 29 -15.37 -10.59 -18.97
CA ARG A 29 -14.85 -11.80 -19.61
C ARG A 29 -13.42 -11.64 -20.13
N GLU A 30 -12.98 -10.41 -20.35
CA GLU A 30 -11.67 -10.17 -20.93
C GLU A 30 -10.58 -10.07 -19.85
N THR A 31 -9.48 -10.78 -20.07
CA THR A 31 -8.28 -10.56 -19.27
C THR A 31 -7.79 -9.13 -19.49
N THR A 32 -7.59 -8.39 -18.41
CA THR A 32 -7.13 -7.01 -18.43
C THR A 32 -5.86 -6.92 -17.61
N ASN A 33 -4.78 -6.44 -18.21
CA ASN A 33 -3.58 -6.08 -17.49
C ASN A 33 -3.64 -4.60 -17.22
N CYS A 34 -3.65 -4.23 -15.95
CA CYS A 34 -3.53 -2.87 -15.46
C CYS A 34 -2.10 -2.68 -15.01
N GLU A 35 -1.43 -1.66 -15.51
CA GLU A 35 -0.05 -1.33 -15.15
C GLU A 35 0.05 -0.89 -13.70
N SER A 36 -0.80 0.04 -13.26
CA SER A 36 -0.75 0.61 -11.90
C SER A 36 -2.11 1.08 -11.41
N VAL A 37 -2.42 0.77 -10.16
CA VAL A 37 -3.51 1.37 -9.39
C VAL A 37 -2.93 2.08 -8.18
N VAL A 38 -3.28 3.35 -8.02
CA VAL A 38 -2.87 4.16 -6.85
C VAL A 38 -4.12 4.69 -6.17
N ILE A 39 -4.24 4.47 -4.86
CA ILE A 39 -5.21 5.17 -4.01
C ILE A 39 -4.47 5.86 -2.86
N GLU A 40 -4.72 7.16 -2.71
CA GLU A 40 -4.09 7.98 -1.67
C GLU A 40 -5.15 8.77 -0.91
N PHE A 41 -5.23 8.52 0.40
CA PHE A 41 -6.24 9.06 1.30
C PHE A 41 -5.70 10.23 2.11
N SER A 42 -6.04 11.47 1.76
CA SER A 42 -5.79 12.65 2.58
C SER A 42 -7.01 13.02 3.43
N ARG A 43 -6.87 14.02 4.31
CA ARG A 43 -7.95 14.51 5.19
C ARG A 43 -9.23 14.93 4.47
N ASN A 44 -9.10 15.69 3.38
CA ASN A 44 -10.24 16.29 2.68
C ASN A 44 -10.31 15.89 1.20
N ARG A 45 -9.42 14.98 0.78
CA ARG A 45 -9.35 14.51 -0.60
C ARG A 45 -8.91 13.05 -0.68
N THR A 46 -9.33 12.36 -1.72
CA THR A 46 -8.78 11.05 -2.08
C THR A 46 -8.42 11.04 -3.54
N TRP A 47 -7.18 10.66 -3.82
CA TRP A 47 -6.67 10.47 -5.16
C TRP A 47 -6.84 9.01 -5.56
N LEU A 48 -7.38 8.76 -6.75
CA LEU A 48 -7.46 7.43 -7.36
C LEU A 48 -6.92 7.50 -8.79
N SER A 49 -5.87 6.77 -9.08
CA SER A 49 -5.31 6.65 -10.44
C SER A 49 -5.33 5.19 -10.88
N VAL A 50 -5.70 4.96 -12.14
CA VAL A 50 -5.57 3.65 -12.79
C VAL A 50 -4.97 3.85 -14.18
N ASP A 51 -3.75 3.34 -14.37
CA ASP A 51 -2.91 3.47 -15.56
C ASP A 51 -2.64 4.91 -16.04
N SER A 52 -3.05 5.91 -15.24
CA SER A 52 -3.26 7.31 -15.63
C SER A 52 -4.29 7.46 -16.76
N PRO A 53 -5.32 8.33 -16.62
CA PRO A 53 -5.39 9.50 -15.74
C PRO A 53 -6.11 9.27 -14.40
N SER A 54 -6.01 10.27 -13.51
CA SER A 54 -6.48 10.21 -12.12
C SER A 54 -7.82 10.90 -11.90
N ILE A 55 -8.52 10.46 -10.86
CA ILE A 55 -9.71 11.08 -10.29
C ILE A 55 -9.36 11.59 -8.89
N VAL A 56 -9.67 12.85 -8.62
CA VAL A 56 -9.53 13.43 -7.29
C VAL A 56 -10.92 13.71 -6.75
N TYR A 57 -11.24 13.06 -5.64
CA TYR A 57 -12.44 13.32 -4.86
C TYR A 57 -12.07 14.33 -3.78
N GLU A 58 -12.77 15.45 -3.70
CA GLU A 58 -12.53 16.50 -2.70
C GLU A 58 -13.84 16.90 -2.03
N CYS A 59 -13.84 17.10 -0.72
CA CYS A 59 -14.98 17.67 0.00
C CYS A 59 -14.64 19.10 0.44
N PRO A 60 -14.91 20.12 -0.40
CA PRO A 60 -14.67 21.52 -0.01
C PRO A 60 -15.64 22.00 1.09
N GLU A 61 -16.81 21.38 1.22
CA GLU A 61 -17.84 21.67 2.21
C GLU A 61 -18.43 20.34 2.74
N GLU A 62 -18.95 20.32 3.97
CA GLU A 62 -19.56 19.11 4.56
C GLU A 62 -20.72 18.58 3.68
N GLY A 63 -20.65 17.30 3.33
CA GLY A 63 -21.70 16.60 2.58
C GLY A 63 -21.70 16.77 1.06
N LEU A 64 -20.87 17.68 0.51
CA LEU A 64 -20.74 17.87 -0.95
C LEU A 64 -19.34 17.51 -1.43
N CYS A 65 -19.22 16.37 -2.12
CA CYS A 65 -17.98 15.95 -2.75
C CYS A 65 -17.94 16.40 -4.22
N ILE A 66 -16.76 16.78 -4.69
CA ILE A 66 -16.46 17.08 -6.09
C ILE A 66 -15.48 16.04 -6.60
N ALA A 67 -15.86 15.31 -7.64
CA ALA A 67 -14.94 14.51 -8.42
C ALA A 67 -14.33 15.37 -9.55
N LYS A 68 -13.01 15.39 -9.63
CA LYS A 68 -12.22 16.07 -10.67
C LYS A 68 -11.43 15.06 -11.46
N HIS A 69 -11.61 15.06 -12.78
CA HIS A 69 -10.69 14.35 -13.67
C HIS A 69 -9.44 15.18 -13.89
N VAL A 70 -8.29 14.66 -13.48
CA VAL A 70 -6.99 15.30 -13.71
C VAL A 70 -6.38 14.66 -14.95
N TRP A 71 -6.62 15.28 -16.10
CA TRP A 71 -5.87 15.04 -17.32
C TRP A 71 -4.84 16.14 -17.47
N GLU A 72 -3.66 15.81 -18.01
CA GLU A 72 -2.65 16.81 -18.35
C GLU A 72 -3.29 17.93 -19.22
N SER A 73 -3.18 19.18 -18.75
CA SER A 73 -3.44 20.45 -19.45
C SER A 73 -4.88 20.97 -19.68
N ASN A 74 -5.96 20.24 -19.41
CA ASN A 74 -7.33 20.76 -19.60
C ASN A 74 -8.08 21.05 -18.29
N LYS A 75 -8.99 22.05 -18.30
CA LYS A 75 -9.85 22.38 -17.14
C LYS A 75 -10.53 21.10 -16.64
N PRO A 76 -10.32 20.68 -15.38
CA PRO A 76 -10.88 19.43 -14.88
C PRO A 76 -12.40 19.53 -14.90
N SER A 77 -13.07 18.57 -15.53
CA SER A 77 -14.52 18.42 -15.42
C SER A 77 -14.86 18.12 -13.96
N LYS A 78 -15.78 18.90 -13.39
CA LYS A 78 -16.23 18.76 -11.99
C LYS A 78 -17.61 18.14 -11.96
N VAL A 79 -17.78 17.07 -11.20
CA VAL A 79 -19.10 16.47 -10.93
C VAL A 79 -19.36 16.54 -9.43
N LYS A 80 -20.52 17.06 -9.06
CA LYS A 80 -21.00 17.07 -7.67
C LYS A 80 -21.56 15.70 -7.32
N LEU A 81 -21.11 15.14 -6.21
CA LEU A 81 -21.47 13.83 -5.71
C LEU A 81 -21.82 13.93 -4.21
N ASN A 82 -22.75 13.09 -3.76
CA ASN A 82 -23.08 12.96 -2.35
C ASN A 82 -22.25 11.85 -1.72
N GLY A 83 -21.76 12.09 -0.50
CA GLY A 83 -20.92 11.15 0.26
C GLY A 83 -19.53 11.69 0.54
N SER A 84 -18.75 10.97 1.34
CA SER A 84 -17.36 11.37 1.63
C SER A 84 -16.44 11.08 0.44
N HIS A 85 -15.36 11.86 0.32
CA HIS A 85 -14.39 11.71 -0.77
C HIS A 85 -13.76 10.30 -0.81
N TRP A 86 -13.46 9.71 0.34
CA TRP A 86 -12.82 8.41 0.42
C TRP A 86 -13.81 7.27 0.16
N GLU A 87 -15.07 7.36 0.60
CA GLU A 87 -16.10 6.34 0.28
C GLU A 87 -16.35 6.27 -1.23
N LEU A 88 -16.42 7.42 -1.89
CA LEU A 88 -16.59 7.50 -3.33
C LEU A 88 -15.39 6.89 -4.07
N ALA A 89 -14.17 7.21 -3.65
CA ALA A 89 -12.95 6.64 -4.22
C ALA A 89 -12.86 5.12 -3.99
N VAL A 90 -13.20 4.65 -2.80
CA VAL A 90 -13.16 3.22 -2.42
C VAL A 90 -14.24 2.43 -3.17
N LYS A 91 -15.44 2.99 -3.30
CA LYS A 91 -16.51 2.44 -4.15
C LYS A 91 -16.05 2.32 -5.60
N ASP A 92 -15.38 3.34 -6.11
CA ASP A 92 -14.81 3.29 -7.45
C ASP A 92 -13.73 2.22 -7.55
N LEU A 93 -12.75 2.20 -6.63
CA LEU A 93 -11.70 1.18 -6.53
C LEU A 93 -12.27 -0.25 -6.48
N SER A 94 -13.41 -0.46 -5.81
CA SER A 94 -14.08 -1.76 -5.76
C SER A 94 -14.43 -2.28 -7.17
N SER A 95 -14.75 -1.39 -8.10
CA SER A 95 -15.06 -1.77 -9.48
C SER A 95 -13.83 -2.25 -10.27
N PHE A 96 -12.63 -2.12 -9.71
CA PHE A 96 -11.38 -2.65 -10.26
C PHE A 96 -11.01 -3.96 -9.56
N LEU A 97 -10.91 -3.92 -8.23
CA LEU A 97 -10.38 -5.02 -7.43
C LEU A 97 -11.29 -6.26 -7.40
N THR A 98 -12.59 -6.09 -7.62
CA THR A 98 -13.55 -7.22 -7.66
C THR A 98 -13.55 -8.00 -8.97
N ASN A 99 -12.85 -7.54 -10.01
CA ASN A 99 -12.80 -8.28 -11.28
C ASN A 99 -11.70 -9.34 -11.26
N ARG A 100 -12.10 -10.62 -11.33
CA ARG A 100 -11.17 -11.77 -11.27
C ARG A 100 -10.22 -11.89 -12.46
N ASN A 101 -10.56 -11.26 -13.58
CA ASN A 101 -9.76 -11.30 -14.81
C ASN A 101 -8.78 -10.12 -14.91
N TRP A 102 -8.73 -9.27 -13.88
CA TRP A 102 -7.80 -8.16 -13.81
C TRP A 102 -6.51 -8.60 -13.12
N LYS A 103 -5.40 -8.20 -13.72
CA LYS A 103 -4.04 -8.41 -13.23
C LYS A 103 -3.37 -7.07 -13.08
N PHE A 104 -2.77 -6.81 -11.94
CA PHE A 104 -2.15 -5.52 -11.64
C PHE A 104 -0.62 -5.65 -11.68
N GLY A 105 0.05 -4.76 -12.40
CA GLY A 105 1.49 -4.60 -12.32
C GLY A 105 1.88 -4.04 -10.96
N GLU A 106 1.19 -3.00 -10.52
CA GLU A 106 1.42 -2.34 -9.24
C GLU A 106 0.11 -1.91 -8.57
N ILE A 107 0.05 -2.08 -7.25
CA ILE A 107 -0.99 -1.53 -6.39
C ILE A 107 -0.31 -0.71 -5.30
N ASP A 108 -0.60 0.59 -5.26
CA ASP A 108 -0.10 1.54 -4.27
C ASP A 108 -1.28 2.05 -3.43
N ILE A 109 -1.21 1.85 -2.11
CA ILE A 109 -2.23 2.26 -1.15
C ILE A 109 -1.57 3.14 -0.10
N ARG A 110 -1.96 4.41 -0.05
CA ARG A 110 -1.38 5.40 0.86
C ARG A 110 -2.42 5.96 1.80
N PHE A 111 -2.19 5.76 3.09
CA PHE A 111 -2.89 6.43 4.17
C PHE A 111 -2.01 7.65 4.52
N ASP A 112 -2.47 8.83 4.12
CA ASP A 112 -1.63 10.04 4.01
C ASP A 112 -0.87 10.36 5.31
N PRO A 113 0.46 10.49 5.24
CA PRO A 113 1.30 10.85 6.38
C PRO A 113 1.47 12.35 6.65
N GLU A 114 0.99 13.25 5.80
CA GLU A 114 1.29 14.69 5.88
C GLU A 114 0.52 15.46 6.97
N ASP A 115 -0.49 14.85 7.60
CA ASP A 115 -1.28 15.48 8.68
C ASP A 115 -0.87 15.00 10.08
N THR A 116 -0.36 15.93 10.89
CA THR A 116 0.27 15.71 12.22
C THR A 116 -0.68 15.78 13.43
N PHE A 117 -1.99 15.51 13.29
CA PHE A 117 -2.98 15.72 14.37
C PHE A 117 -3.68 14.44 14.84
N GLU A 118 -4.06 14.40 16.13
CA GLU A 118 -4.58 13.20 16.83
C GLU A 118 -5.98 12.72 16.38
N GLU A 119 -6.79 13.55 15.72
CA GLU A 119 -8.12 13.19 15.16
C GLU A 119 -8.04 12.12 14.04
N LYS A 120 -6.83 11.69 13.64
CA LYS A 120 -6.51 10.85 12.46
C LYS A 120 -6.80 9.35 12.60
N LYS A 121 -6.80 8.79 13.82
CA LYS A 121 -6.83 7.32 14.01
C LYS A 121 -8.16 6.67 13.61
N GLU A 122 -9.27 7.37 13.81
CA GLU A 122 -10.60 6.83 13.51
C GLU A 122 -10.84 6.78 11.99
N ASP A 123 -10.42 7.82 11.27
CA ASP A 123 -10.58 7.90 9.81
C ASP A 123 -9.76 6.83 9.06
N ASP A 124 -8.51 6.59 9.44
CA ASP A 124 -7.69 5.56 8.80
C ASP A 124 -8.19 4.15 9.09
N ALA A 125 -8.70 3.91 10.30
CA ALA A 125 -9.38 2.66 10.62
C ALA A 125 -10.64 2.47 9.76
N ASN A 126 -11.45 3.51 9.59
CA ASN A 126 -12.65 3.48 8.74
C ASN A 126 -12.30 3.21 7.27
N ARG A 127 -11.28 3.90 6.73
CA ARG A 127 -10.79 3.70 5.35
C ARG A 127 -10.25 2.28 5.15
N LEU A 128 -9.47 1.76 6.10
CA LEU A 128 -8.98 0.39 6.06
C LEU A 128 -10.12 -0.61 6.12
N ASN A 129 -11.09 -0.43 7.02
CA ASN A 129 -12.26 -1.30 7.13
C ASN A 129 -13.10 -1.30 5.86
N ALA A 130 -13.24 -0.16 5.18
CA ALA A 130 -13.95 -0.08 3.90
C ALA A 130 -13.22 -0.86 2.79
N LEU A 131 -11.89 -0.75 2.70
CA LEU A 131 -11.09 -1.58 1.80
C LEU A 131 -11.26 -3.07 2.11
N VAL A 132 -11.15 -3.46 3.38
CA VAL A 132 -11.35 -4.85 3.83
C VAL A 132 -12.75 -5.35 3.47
N SER A 133 -13.78 -4.54 3.65
CA SER A 133 -15.16 -4.89 3.30
C SER A 133 -15.32 -5.23 1.82
N ILE A 134 -14.66 -4.46 0.93
CA ILE A 134 -14.61 -4.78 -0.49
C ILE A 134 -13.87 -6.08 -0.73
N LEU A 135 -12.65 -6.21 -0.19
CA LEU A 135 -11.78 -7.35 -0.45
C LEU A 135 -12.34 -8.68 0.09
N SER A 136 -13.11 -8.62 1.18
CA SER A 136 -13.80 -9.77 1.78
C SER A 136 -15.18 -10.07 1.18
N SER A 137 -15.68 -9.21 0.29
CA SER A 137 -16.97 -9.40 -0.36
C SER A 137 -17.02 -10.71 -1.17
N PRO A 138 -18.16 -11.44 -1.19
CA PRO A 138 -18.34 -12.63 -2.03
C PRO A 138 -18.14 -12.37 -3.53
N MET A 139 -18.29 -11.11 -3.95
CA MET A 139 -18.07 -10.68 -5.33
C MET A 139 -16.60 -10.49 -5.69
N SER A 140 -15.70 -10.47 -4.70
CA SER A 140 -14.28 -10.31 -4.92
C SER A 140 -13.62 -11.60 -5.41
N PRO A 141 -12.49 -11.51 -6.14
CA PRO A 141 -11.63 -12.67 -6.35
C PRO A 141 -11.19 -13.23 -5.00
N SER A 142 -10.96 -14.54 -4.94
CA SER A 142 -10.41 -15.19 -3.74
C SER A 142 -9.05 -14.62 -3.35
N LYS A 143 -8.25 -14.19 -4.34
CA LYS A 143 -7.00 -13.45 -4.18
C LYS A 143 -6.81 -12.53 -5.40
N ILE A 144 -6.31 -11.32 -5.16
CA ILE A 144 -5.97 -10.35 -6.20
C ILE A 144 -4.58 -10.66 -6.75
N TYR A 145 -4.45 -10.67 -8.07
CA TYR A 145 -3.15 -10.76 -8.75
C TYR A 145 -2.48 -9.39 -8.75
N ALA A 146 -1.32 -9.27 -8.11
CA ALA A 146 -0.46 -8.09 -8.19
C ALA A 146 1.00 -8.52 -8.30
N GLU A 147 1.79 -7.85 -9.15
CA GLU A 147 3.24 -8.06 -9.20
C GLU A 147 3.99 -7.22 -8.16
N LYS A 148 3.50 -6.01 -7.88
CA LYS A 148 4.06 -5.11 -6.86
C LYS A 148 2.98 -4.57 -5.96
N ILE A 149 3.29 -4.48 -4.67
CA ILE A 149 2.43 -3.83 -3.67
C ILE A 149 3.25 -2.79 -2.92
N HIS A 150 2.73 -1.56 -2.86
CA HIS A 150 3.21 -0.51 -1.98
C HIS A 150 2.11 -0.13 -1.00
N ILE A 151 2.42 -0.11 0.30
CA ILE A 151 1.48 0.36 1.32
C ILE A 151 2.19 1.39 2.22
N ALA A 152 1.71 2.63 2.20
CA ALA A 152 2.19 3.68 3.08
C ALA A 152 1.17 3.95 4.20
N SER A 153 1.59 3.85 5.46
CA SER A 153 0.73 4.11 6.62
C SER A 153 1.52 4.34 7.90
N GLU A 154 0.93 5.00 8.90
CA GLU A 154 1.59 5.28 10.20
C GLU A 154 2.15 4.00 10.86
N THR A 155 1.40 2.90 10.82
CA THR A 155 1.80 1.60 11.41
C THR A 155 1.82 0.47 10.38
N LEU A 156 2.37 -0.69 10.73
CA LEU A 156 2.29 -1.90 9.89
C LEU A 156 0.89 -2.56 9.85
N ALA A 157 -0.11 -2.04 10.58
CA ALA A 157 -1.42 -2.69 10.67
C ALA A 157 -2.14 -2.80 9.31
N PRO A 158 -2.21 -1.76 8.45
CA PRO A 158 -2.81 -1.87 7.13
C PRO A 158 -2.13 -2.91 6.24
N VAL A 159 -0.79 -3.02 6.31
CA VAL A 159 -0.03 -4.03 5.57
C VAL A 159 -0.50 -5.43 5.95
N ILE A 160 -0.50 -5.75 7.24
CA ILE A 160 -0.85 -7.09 7.73
C ILE A 160 -2.32 -7.44 7.44
N THR A 161 -3.20 -6.43 7.50
CA THR A 161 -4.63 -6.60 7.25
C THR A 161 -4.94 -6.81 5.76
N LEU A 162 -4.25 -6.11 4.86
CA LEU A 162 -4.56 -6.15 3.41
C LEU A 162 -3.81 -7.27 2.68
N LEU A 163 -2.59 -7.61 3.11
CA LEU A 163 -1.73 -8.58 2.45
C LEU A 163 -2.40 -9.96 2.20
N PRO A 164 -3.23 -10.51 3.12
CA PRO A 164 -3.95 -11.75 2.91
C PRO A 164 -4.92 -11.73 1.72
N TYR A 165 -5.28 -10.59 1.15
CA TYR A 165 -6.17 -10.54 -0.02
C TYR A 165 -5.42 -10.63 -1.35
N PHE A 166 -4.08 -10.65 -1.33
CA PHE A 166 -3.25 -10.72 -2.53
C PHE A 166 -2.64 -12.12 -2.73
N GLN A 167 -2.48 -12.52 -3.99
CA GLN A 167 -1.92 -13.81 -4.35
C GLN A 167 -0.42 -13.85 -4.06
N PRO A 168 0.08 -14.72 -3.15
CA PRO A 168 1.49 -14.70 -2.74
C PRO A 168 2.46 -14.99 -3.89
N LYS A 169 2.16 -16.03 -4.70
CA LYS A 169 3.04 -16.53 -5.76
C LYS A 169 3.25 -15.57 -6.94
N THR A 170 2.51 -14.48 -7.01
CA THR A 170 2.58 -13.52 -8.11
C THR A 170 3.33 -12.25 -7.73
N LEU A 171 3.57 -12.06 -6.43
CA LEU A 171 4.17 -10.87 -5.87
C LEU A 171 5.68 -10.91 -6.08
N LYS A 172 6.20 -10.02 -6.92
CA LYS A 172 7.64 -9.83 -7.15
C LYS A 172 8.22 -8.88 -6.10
N SER A 173 7.50 -7.81 -5.77
CA SER A 173 7.97 -6.79 -4.82
C SER A 173 6.88 -6.44 -3.81
N LEU A 174 7.24 -6.46 -2.53
CA LEU A 174 6.40 -5.96 -1.45
C LEU A 174 7.15 -4.84 -0.75
N SER A 175 6.60 -3.64 -0.83
CA SER A 175 7.18 -2.45 -0.22
C SER A 175 6.17 -1.80 0.72
N PHE A 176 6.66 -1.24 1.81
CA PHE A 176 5.82 -0.52 2.74
C PHE A 176 6.59 0.63 3.37
N TRP A 177 5.88 1.74 3.53
CA TRP A 177 6.37 2.94 4.19
C TRP A 177 5.63 3.06 5.53
N CYS A 178 6.38 3.15 6.63
CA CYS A 178 5.81 3.17 7.96
C CYS A 178 6.65 3.95 8.97
N ASP A 179 5.99 4.81 9.75
CA ASP A 179 6.63 5.61 10.79
C ASP A 179 6.84 4.81 12.10
N ARG A 180 5.88 3.95 12.45
CA ARG A 180 5.82 3.22 13.72
C ARG A 180 5.81 1.71 13.54
N ILE A 181 6.99 1.11 13.72
CA ILE A 181 7.17 -0.35 13.67
C ILE A 181 6.98 -0.95 15.06
N HIS A 182 5.82 -1.58 15.28
CA HIS A 182 5.60 -2.39 16.48
C HIS A 182 6.13 -3.81 16.27
N LYS A 183 6.94 -4.30 17.22
CA LYS A 183 7.49 -5.67 17.22
C LYS A 183 6.45 -6.76 16.93
N LYS A 184 5.28 -6.67 17.56
CA LYS A 184 4.18 -7.63 17.35
C LYS A 184 3.71 -7.68 15.89
N HIS A 185 3.62 -6.53 15.24
CA HIS A 185 3.18 -6.41 13.85
C HIS A 185 4.26 -6.92 12.89
N LEU A 186 5.53 -6.56 13.13
CA LEU A 186 6.63 -7.07 12.31
C LEU A 186 6.71 -8.60 12.36
N LYS A 187 6.61 -9.21 13.55
CA LYS A 187 6.57 -10.68 13.70
C LYS A 187 5.37 -11.33 13.02
N GLN A 188 4.22 -10.65 12.97
CA GLN A 188 3.05 -11.13 12.22
C GLN A 188 3.28 -11.06 10.72
N LEU A 189 3.84 -9.95 10.23
CA LEU A 189 4.15 -9.75 8.82
C LEU A 189 5.12 -10.81 8.29
N MET A 190 6.19 -11.11 9.04
CA MET A 190 7.19 -12.13 8.69
C MET A 190 6.61 -13.55 8.55
N LYS A 191 5.49 -13.82 9.22
CA LYS A 191 4.80 -15.12 9.15
C LYS A 191 3.90 -15.27 7.91
N THR A 192 3.61 -14.17 7.19
CA THR A 192 2.71 -14.19 6.03
C THR A 192 3.33 -14.91 4.84
N GLU A 193 2.50 -15.56 4.03
CA GLU A 193 2.99 -16.24 2.81
C GLU A 193 3.51 -15.25 1.77
N ASN A 194 2.89 -14.07 1.65
CA ASN A 194 3.35 -13.02 0.75
C ASN A 194 4.75 -12.53 1.11
N TRP A 195 5.09 -12.42 2.41
CA TRP A 195 6.45 -12.12 2.86
C TRP A 195 7.45 -13.19 2.42
N LYS A 196 7.12 -14.47 2.62
CA LYS A 196 8.02 -15.58 2.30
C LYS A 196 8.23 -15.79 0.80
N THR A 197 7.29 -15.35 -0.04
CA THR A 197 7.27 -15.63 -1.47
C THR A 197 7.73 -14.46 -2.33
N ALA A 198 7.65 -13.22 -1.84
CA ALA A 198 8.16 -12.05 -2.55
C ALA A 198 9.65 -12.18 -2.89
N ASP A 199 10.03 -11.73 -4.08
CA ASP A 199 11.44 -11.73 -4.51
C ASP A 199 12.20 -10.54 -3.93
N GLU A 200 11.51 -9.43 -3.71
CA GLU A 200 12.02 -8.21 -3.09
C GLU A 200 11.09 -7.72 -1.97
N LEU A 201 11.69 -7.35 -0.85
CA LEU A 201 11.03 -6.77 0.31
C LEU A 201 11.70 -5.45 0.67
N VAL A 202 10.93 -4.36 0.73
CA VAL A 202 11.45 -3.03 1.04
C VAL A 202 10.65 -2.39 2.15
N LEU A 203 11.30 -2.11 3.28
CA LEU A 203 10.72 -1.33 4.37
C LEU A 203 11.38 0.05 4.38
N LEU A 204 10.55 1.09 4.22
CA LEU A 204 10.94 2.49 4.27
C LEU A 204 10.37 3.16 5.52
N LYS A 205 11.15 4.03 6.15
CA LYS A 205 10.71 4.87 7.28
C LYS A 205 11.07 6.34 7.03
N SER A 206 10.15 7.26 7.33
CA SER A 206 10.41 8.70 7.32
C SER A 206 11.00 9.21 8.64
N LYS A 207 11.73 10.33 8.57
CA LYS A 207 12.35 11.03 9.70
C LYS A 207 11.34 11.81 10.56
N THR A 208 10.16 12.12 10.02
CA THR A 208 9.14 12.98 10.66
C THR A 208 8.12 12.17 11.45
N LEU A 209 8.43 11.81 12.71
CA LEU A 209 7.54 11.91 13.90
C LEU A 209 8.05 11.04 15.08
N GLU A 210 8.46 11.77 16.11
CA GLU A 210 8.48 11.48 17.56
C GLU A 210 8.79 10.08 18.08
N CYS A 211 9.84 10.07 18.91
CA CYS A 211 10.18 9.09 19.94
C CYS A 211 8.96 8.35 20.52
N CYS A 212 8.69 7.15 20.00
CA CYS A 212 7.97 6.14 20.76
C CYS A 212 8.93 5.53 21.79
N LEU A 213 9.20 6.28 22.87
CA LEU A 213 9.65 5.72 24.13
C LEU A 213 8.55 4.78 24.64
N LEU A 214 8.90 3.51 24.80
CA LEU A 214 8.08 2.54 25.52
C LEU A 214 8.07 2.95 27.00
N GLY A 215 7.00 3.63 27.43
CA GLY A 215 6.57 3.61 28.83
C GLY A 215 7.28 4.53 29.84
N THR A 216 7.75 5.72 29.45
CA THR A 216 8.06 6.78 30.42
C THR A 216 7.38 8.08 30.04
N THR A 217 6.75 8.71 31.04
CA THR A 217 5.92 9.90 30.94
C THR A 217 6.71 11.17 30.62
N SER A 218 6.06 12.05 29.86
CA SER A 218 6.38 13.46 29.56
C SER A 218 7.37 13.72 28.42
N ILE A 219 6.87 14.31 27.34
CA ILE A 219 7.69 15.04 26.36
C ILE A 219 7.03 16.40 26.12
N THR A 220 7.74 17.46 26.50
CA THR A 220 7.65 18.76 25.86
C THR A 220 8.94 18.94 25.05
N ASN A 221 8.77 19.42 23.82
CA ASN A 221 9.79 19.85 22.85
C ASN A 221 10.32 18.79 21.87
N VAL A 222 9.86 18.96 20.63
CA VAL A 222 10.37 18.39 19.38
C VAL A 222 11.80 18.89 19.15
N LEU A 223 12.76 17.97 19.07
CA LEU A 223 14.10 18.21 18.55
C LEU A 223 14.38 17.24 17.40
N MET A 224 15.09 17.75 16.38
CA MET A 224 15.69 17.00 15.28
C MET A 224 16.35 15.72 15.80
N LEU A 225 15.85 14.55 15.38
CA LEU A 225 16.44 13.26 15.76
C LEU A 225 17.83 13.13 15.12
N GLY A 226 18.83 12.87 15.96
CA GLY A 226 20.23 12.71 15.56
C GLY A 226 20.50 11.32 14.99
N ASP A 227 21.72 11.13 14.46
CA ASP A 227 22.18 9.87 13.85
C ASP A 227 22.06 8.64 14.79
N SER A 228 22.01 8.85 16.11
CA SER A 228 21.82 7.81 17.14
C SER A 228 20.45 7.13 17.13
N ASP A 229 19.38 7.83 16.73
CA ASP A 229 18.02 7.27 16.79
C ASP A 229 17.74 6.29 15.63
N LEU A 230 18.49 6.42 14.54
CA LEU A 230 18.43 5.56 13.37
C LEU A 230 19.26 4.28 13.56
N GLU A 231 20.44 4.38 14.18
CA GLU A 231 21.22 3.22 14.62
C GLU A 231 20.43 2.39 15.63
N ALA A 232 19.78 3.04 16.62
CA ALA A 232 18.92 2.37 17.59
C ALA A 232 17.72 1.66 16.94
N LEU A 233 17.15 2.22 15.86
CA LEU A 233 16.10 1.54 15.10
C LEU A 233 16.63 0.32 14.36
N ASN A 234 17.79 0.46 13.69
CA ASN A 234 18.43 -0.65 13.00
C ASN A 234 18.74 -1.79 13.96
N GLU A 235 19.37 -1.49 15.10
CA GLU A 235 19.64 -2.46 16.17
C GLU A 235 18.36 -3.10 16.70
N LYS A 236 17.28 -2.34 16.83
CA LYS A 236 15.99 -2.86 17.30
C LYS A 236 15.32 -3.77 16.28
N VAL A 237 15.37 -3.43 14.99
CA VAL A 237 14.87 -4.31 13.93
C VAL A 237 15.71 -5.59 13.90
N VAL A 238 17.04 -5.47 13.84
CA VAL A 238 17.96 -6.61 13.88
C VAL A 238 17.72 -7.48 15.11
N GLY A 239 17.62 -6.90 16.31
CA GLY A 239 17.36 -7.63 17.54
C GLY A 239 16.00 -8.34 17.56
N ILE A 240 14.96 -7.74 16.96
CA ILE A 240 13.67 -8.43 16.79
C ILE A 240 13.79 -9.62 15.84
N MET A 241 14.62 -9.49 14.81
CA MET A 241 14.88 -10.56 13.85
C MET A 241 15.74 -11.67 14.46
N GLU A 242 16.75 -11.36 15.28
CA GLU A 242 17.61 -12.33 15.98
C GLU A 242 16.85 -13.21 16.98
N GLU A 243 15.69 -12.79 17.46
CA GLU A 243 14.79 -13.64 18.24
C GLU A 243 14.12 -14.74 17.40
N ASP A 244 14.12 -14.61 16.08
CA ASP A 244 13.61 -15.63 15.17
C ASP A 244 14.75 -16.61 14.84
N PRO A 245 14.63 -17.91 15.15
CA PRO A 245 15.68 -18.89 14.87
C PRO A 245 16.01 -19.03 13.38
N ALA A 246 15.12 -18.59 12.49
CA ALA A 246 15.38 -18.50 11.06
C ALA A 246 16.45 -17.45 10.71
N TYR A 247 16.62 -16.42 11.53
CA TYR A 247 17.57 -15.35 11.30
C TYR A 247 18.95 -15.66 11.90
N THR A 248 19.98 -15.72 11.06
CA THR A 248 21.37 -15.95 11.49
C THR A 248 22.33 -15.11 10.67
N ARG A 249 23.20 -14.33 11.34
CA ARG A 249 24.31 -13.57 10.73
C ARG A 249 23.90 -12.70 9.53
N GLY A 250 22.80 -11.94 9.65
CA GLY A 250 22.32 -11.07 8.56
C GLY A 250 21.51 -11.78 7.47
N ARG A 251 21.16 -13.05 7.67
CA ARG A 251 20.39 -13.88 6.73
C ARG A 251 19.13 -14.41 7.39
N TYR A 252 17.99 -14.33 6.72
CA TYR A 252 16.77 -15.00 7.13
C TYR A 252 16.57 -16.26 6.30
N ASN A 253 16.73 -17.44 6.90
CA ASN A 253 16.61 -18.73 6.23
C ASN A 253 15.16 -19.22 6.29
N ILE A 254 14.60 -19.62 5.15
CA ILE A 254 13.29 -20.27 5.13
C ILE A 254 13.53 -21.78 5.14
N GLU A 255 12.99 -22.48 6.14
CA GLU A 255 13.13 -23.93 6.25
C GLU A 255 12.64 -24.63 4.97
N GLY A 256 13.46 -25.53 4.42
CA GLY A 256 13.18 -26.26 3.18
C GLY A 256 13.33 -25.44 1.89
N ALA A 257 13.68 -24.15 1.95
CA ALA A 257 13.93 -23.34 0.78
C ALA A 257 15.39 -23.44 0.31
N ASN A 258 15.61 -23.34 -1.00
CA ASN A 258 16.94 -23.22 -1.62
C ASN A 258 17.43 -21.77 -1.71
N PHE A 259 16.88 -20.88 -0.89
CA PHE A 259 17.19 -19.45 -0.84
C PHE A 259 17.16 -18.93 0.60
N TYR A 260 17.84 -17.82 0.83
CA TYR A 260 17.77 -17.03 2.06
C TYR A 260 17.44 -15.58 1.71
N PHE A 261 16.96 -14.80 2.66
CA PHE A 261 16.86 -13.35 2.50
C PHE A 261 18.10 -12.67 3.09
N GLU A 262 18.83 -11.95 2.25
CA GLU A 262 19.89 -11.03 2.66
C GLU A 262 19.24 -9.73 3.12
N ILE A 263 19.59 -9.27 4.32
CA ILE A 263 19.04 -8.05 4.88
C ILE A 263 20.13 -6.99 4.90
N LYS A 264 19.90 -5.91 4.18
CA LYS A 264 20.76 -4.74 4.16
C LYS A 264 19.99 -3.58 4.75
N CYS A 265 20.64 -2.85 5.64
CA CYS A 265 20.16 -1.58 6.11
C CYS A 265 21.09 -0.52 5.53
N GLU A 266 20.56 0.30 4.62
CA GLU A 266 21.33 1.35 3.95
C GLU A 266 20.74 2.72 4.30
N ARG A 267 21.62 3.67 4.62
CA ARG A 267 21.25 5.07 4.84
C ARG A 267 21.32 5.81 3.51
N ASN A 268 20.21 6.45 3.12
CA ASN A 268 20.21 7.37 1.98
C ASN A 268 19.69 8.74 2.44
N GLY A 269 20.63 9.62 2.77
CA GLY A 269 20.34 10.93 3.36
C GLY A 269 19.55 10.81 4.66
N GLU A 270 18.28 11.22 4.58
CA GLU A 270 17.32 11.29 5.70
C GLU A 270 16.47 10.03 5.88
N THR A 271 16.66 9.04 5.02
CA THR A 271 15.87 7.80 5.01
C THR A 271 16.74 6.61 5.39
N VAL A 272 16.15 5.69 6.18
CA VAL A 272 16.70 4.36 6.39
C VAL A 272 15.92 3.40 5.51
N ARG A 273 16.64 2.74 4.60
CA ARG A 273 16.09 1.69 3.76
C ARG A 273 16.52 0.35 4.34
N LEU A 274 15.56 -0.40 4.86
CA LEU A 274 15.76 -1.82 5.11
C LEU A 274 15.39 -2.56 3.83
N GLU A 275 16.41 -3.04 3.15
CA GLU A 275 16.29 -3.82 1.94
C GLU A 275 16.48 -5.30 2.27
N VAL A 276 15.47 -6.10 1.97
CA VAL A 276 15.48 -7.54 2.19
C VAL A 276 15.43 -8.18 0.80
N ARG A 277 16.57 -8.72 0.35
CA ARG A 277 16.72 -9.32 -0.99
C ARG A 277 16.78 -10.83 -0.89
N LYS A 278 15.99 -11.52 -1.70
CA LYS A 278 16.09 -12.97 -1.85
C LYS A 278 17.38 -13.35 -2.59
N LYS A 279 18.14 -14.29 -2.04
CA LYS A 279 19.40 -14.81 -2.58
C LYS A 279 19.36 -16.34 -2.63
N PRO A 280 19.78 -16.98 -3.73
CA PRO A 280 19.91 -18.43 -3.75
C PRO A 280 20.96 -18.86 -2.72
N ILE A 281 20.74 -20.00 -2.07
CA ILE A 281 21.79 -20.69 -1.33
C ILE A 281 22.69 -21.29 -2.40
N SER A 282 23.74 -20.58 -2.78
CA SER A 282 24.80 -21.13 -3.62
C SER A 282 25.36 -22.36 -2.90
N GLY A 283 25.24 -23.52 -3.53
CA GLY A 283 25.94 -24.74 -3.12
C GLY A 283 27.44 -24.60 -3.24
#